data_AF-A0A973FKY4-F1
#
_entry.id   AF-A0A973FKY4-F1
#
_cell.length_a   1.000
_cell.length_b   1.000
_cell.length_c   1.000
_cell.angle_alpha   90.00
_cell.angle_beta   90.00
_cell.angle_gamma   90.00
#
_symmetry.space_group_name_H-M   'P 1'
#
loop_
_entity.id
_entity.type
_entity.pdbx_description
1 polymer ?
#
loop_
_entity_poly.entity_id
_entity_poly.type
_entity_poly.pdbx_seq_one_letter_code
_entity_poly.pdbx_strand_id
1 'polypeptide(L)' 'AVTNGLSRVLPVDGYIPGCPPTPSALILGLAQIIDKYSRGTEKTSRE' A
#
# COMPACT_ATOMS: atom_id res chain seq x y z
N ALA A 1 4.37 21.75 -8.93
CA ALA A 1 4.47 20.68 -9.94
C ALA A 1 3.85 19.41 -9.36
N VAL A 2 2.96 18.74 -10.10
CA VAL A 2 2.47 17.41 -9.71
C VAL A 2 3.53 16.40 -10.15
N THR A 3 4.09 15.65 -9.21
CA THR A 3 5.05 14.57 -9.50
C THR A 3 4.32 13.34 -10.03
N ASN A 4 5.00 12.50 -10.83
CA ASN A 4 4.44 11.31 -11.50
C ASN A 4 4.11 10.14 -10.53
N GLY A 5 3.66 10.44 -9.32
CA GLY A 5 3.36 9.48 -8.25
C GLY A 5 4.49 9.32 -7.22
N LEU A 6 4.11 8.92 -6.01
CA LEU A 6 5.02 8.81 -4.87
C LEU A 6 6.08 7.71 -5.04
N SER A 7 5.80 6.64 -5.81
CA SER A 7 6.76 5.55 -6.11
C SER A 7 8.10 6.01 -6.67
N ARG A 8 8.11 7.14 -7.39
CA ARG A 8 9.33 7.63 -8.04
C ARG A 8 10.22 8.40 -7.07
N VAL A 9 9.69 8.81 -5.93
CA VAL A 9 10.40 9.55 -4.88
C VAL A 9 10.79 8.63 -3.73
N LEU A 10 9.89 7.73 -3.32
CA LEU A 10 10.09 6.80 -2.21
C LEU A 10 9.52 5.42 -2.54
N PRO A 11 10.02 4.34 -1.91
CA PRO A 11 9.38 3.04 -1.98
C PRO A 11 7.97 3.12 -1.39
N VAL A 12 7.02 2.47 -2.06
CA VAL A 12 5.62 2.43 -1.66
C VAL A 12 5.24 0.97 -1.39
N ASP A 13 4.78 0.67 -0.18
CA ASP A 13 4.38 -0.68 0.23
C ASP A 13 3.07 -1.16 -0.41
N GLY A 14 2.22 -0.22 -0.83
CA GLY A 14 0.94 -0.52 -1.47
C GLY A 14 0.19 0.71 -1.96
N TYR A 15 -0.75 0.48 -2.88
CA TYR A 15 -1.60 1.52 -3.47
C TYR A 15 -3.07 1.26 -3.14
N ILE A 16 -3.79 2.29 -2.69
CA ILE A 16 -5.24 2.26 -2.50
C ILE A 16 -5.88 3.09 -3.63
N PRO A 17 -6.51 2.46 -4.63
CA PRO A 17 -7.06 3.19 -5.77
C PRO A 17 -8.31 3.99 -5.40
N GLY A 18 -8.46 5.18 -5.99
CA GLY A 18 -9.65 6.02 -5.89
C GLY A 18 -9.35 7.51 -5.95
N CYS A 19 -10.33 8.32 -6.32
CA CYS A 19 -10.21 9.78 -6.37
C CYS A 19 -11.54 10.47 -5.95
N PRO A 20 -11.79 10.66 -4.64
CA PRO A 20 -11.08 10.06 -3.52
C PRO A 20 -11.49 8.58 -3.33
N PRO A 21 -10.64 7.73 -2.75
CA PRO A 21 -11.06 6.39 -2.36
C PRO A 21 -12.20 6.47 -1.34
N THR A 22 -13.10 5.49 -1.36
CA THR A 22 -14.19 5.44 -0.39
C THR A 22 -13.63 5.16 1.02
N PRO A 23 -14.32 5.61 2.09
CA PRO A 23 -13.86 5.36 3.45
C PRO A 23 -13.62 3.86 3.73
N SER A 24 -14.50 2.99 3.24
CA SER A 24 -14.36 1.55 3.36
C SER A 24 -13.13 1.01 2.63
N ALA A 25 -12.84 1.51 1.41
CA ALA A 25 -11.67 1.09 0.65
C ALA A 25 -10.35 1.50 1.32
N LEU A 26 -10.30 2.69 1.94
CA LEU A 26 -9.14 3.13 2.72
C LEU A 26 -8.88 2.22 3.93
N ILE A 27 -9.92 1.93 4.72
CA ILE A 27 -9.80 1.10 5.93
C ILE A 27 -9.34 -0.31 5.56
N LEU A 28 -9.96 -0.91 4.55
CA LEU A 28 -9.60 -2.26 4.09
C LEU A 28 -8.19 -2.30 3.49
N GLY A 29 -7.83 -1.33 2.65
CA GLY A 29 -6.50 -1.25 2.05
C GLY A 29 -5.40 -1.08 3.10
N LEU A 30 -5.64 -0.24 4.11
CA LEU A 30 -4.69 -0.06 5.22
C LEU A 30 -4.57 -1.32 6.08
N ALA A 31 -5.70 -1.97 6.42
CA ALA A 31 -5.70 -3.20 7.21
C ALA A 31 -4.92 -4.33 6.51
N GLN A 32 -5.04 -4.46 5.18
CA GLN A 32 -4.28 -5.43 4.40
C GLN A 32 -2.77 -5.17 4.43
N ILE A 33 -2.35 -3.89 4.36
CA ILE A 33 -0.93 -3.53 4.44
C ILE A 33 -0.38 -3.85 5.83
N ILE A 34 -1.13 -3.51 6.89
CA ILE A 34 -0.74 -3.81 8.28
C ILE A 34 -0.66 -5.33 8.52
N ASP A 35 -1.63 -6.10 8.02
CA ASP A 35 -1.67 -7.55 8.12
C ASP A 35 -0.49 -8.20 7.37
N LYS A 36 -0.16 -7.69 6.17
CA LYS A 36 1.04 -8.11 5.43
C LYS A 36 2.32 -7.91 6.24
N TYR A 37 2.47 -6.76 6.91
CA TYR A 37 3.64 -6.52 7.76
C TYR A 37 3.64 -7.44 8.99
N SER A 38 2.48 -7.66 9.59
CA SER A 38 2.31 -8.49 10.79
C SER A 38 2.56 -9.98 10.53
N ARG A 39 2.26 -10.46 9.32
CA ARG A 39 2.51 -11.85 8.87
C ARG A 39 3.88 -12.02 8.20
N GLY A 40 4.59 -10.92 7.91
CA GLY A 40 5.54 -10.82 6.80
C GLY A 40 6.99 -10.54 7.14
N THR A 41 7.45 -10.82 8.36
CA THR A 41 8.87 -11.14 8.59
C THR A 41 9.29 -12.49 7.99
N GLU A 42 8.38 -13.24 7.30
CA GLU A 42 8.62 -14.64 6.88
C GLU A 42 8.51 -14.96 5.37
N LYS A 43 8.28 -14.01 4.46
CA LYS A 43 8.04 -14.36 3.04
C LYS A 43 8.65 -13.44 1.97
N THR A 44 9.69 -12.66 2.25
CA THR A 44 10.58 -12.14 1.19
C THR A 44 11.61 -13.22 0.82
N SER A 45 11.19 -14.27 0.10
CA SER A 45 12.12 -15.21 -0.55
C SER A 45 11.46 -16.20 -1.52
N ARG A 46 10.13 -16.22 -1.67
CA ARG A 46 9.48 -17.06 -2.67
C ARG A 46 8.52 -16.23 -3.48
N GLU A 47 9.06 -15.57 -4.49
CA GLU A 47 8.58 -15.51 -5.89
C GLU A 47 9.50 -14.58 -6.69
#